data_AF-A0A2A3LLJ6-F1
#
_entry.id   AF-A0A2A3LLJ6-F1
#
_cell.length_a   1.000
_cell.length_b   1.000
_cell.length_c   1.000
_cell.angle_alpha   90.00
_cell.angle_beta   90.00
_cell.angle_gamma   90.00
#
_symmetry.space_group_name_H-M   'P 1'
#
loop_
_entity.id
_entity.type
_entity.pdbx_description
1 polymer ?
#
loop_
_entity_poly.entity_id
_entity_poly.type
_entity_poly.pdbx_seq_one_letter_code
_entity_poly.pdbx_strand_id
1 'polypeptide(L)' 'MRHHDELIDAMVRMCREKFPELEWSDIEPVLRRLWTESAHAPRWDRIRDTAYRRWCRANCGSRSQPVMTASPSLALH' A
#
# COMPACT_ATOMS: atom_id res chain seq x y z
N MET A 1 16.68 6.21 -4.20
CA MET A 1 15.25 5.93 -4.49
C MET A 1 14.67 4.82 -3.61
N ARG A 2 15.33 3.67 -3.42
CA ARG A 2 14.78 2.54 -2.64
C ARG A 2 14.39 2.85 -1.18
N HIS A 3 15.14 3.71 -0.50
CA HIS A 3 14.88 4.04 0.91
C HIS A 3 13.52 4.75 1.14
N HIS A 4 13.10 5.62 0.21
CA HIS A 4 11.81 6.30 0.32
C HIS A 4 10.65 5.33 0.11
N ASP A 5 10.84 4.35 -0.77
CA ASP A 5 9.85 3.31 -0.99
C ASP A 5 9.69 2.46 0.26
N GLU A 6 10.77 1.96 0.86
CA GLU A 6 10.68 1.18 2.10
C GLU A 6 9.99 1.93 3.24
N LEU A 7 10.25 3.24 3.37
CA LEU A 7 9.61 4.05 4.40
C LEU A 7 8.10 4.25 4.15
N ILE A 8 7.69 4.55 2.92
CA ILE A 8 6.27 4.66 2.56
C ILE A 8 5.54 3.35 2.85
N ASP A 9 6.17 2.20 2.56
CA ASP A 9 5.60 0.88 2.88
C ASP A 9 5.43 0.68 4.37
N ALA A 10 6.46 0.99 5.16
CA ALA A 10 6.40 0.86 6.61
C ALA A 10 5.29 1.75 7.21
N MET A 11 5.17 3.00 6.74
CA MET A 11 4.15 3.92 7.21
C MET A 11 2.73 3.45 6.87
N VAL A 12 2.51 3.02 5.61
CA VAL A 12 1.22 2.49 5.15
C VAL A 12 0.83 1.24 5.95
N ARG A 13 1.78 0.32 6.15
CA ARG A 13 1.55 -0.92 6.91
C ARG A 13 1.22 -0.63 8.37
N MET A 14 1.95 0.28 9.02
CA MET A 14 1.67 0.67 10.41
C MET A 14 0.28 1.28 10.56
N CYS A 15 -0.13 2.16 9.63
CA CYS A 15 -1.47 2.75 9.67
C CYS A 15 -2.56 1.69 9.48
N ARG A 16 -2.32 0.70 8.61
CA ARG A 16 -3.24 -0.43 8.40
C ARG A 16 -3.40 -1.32 9.61
N GLU A 17 -2.29 -1.70 10.23
CA GLU A 17 -2.29 -2.58 11.39
C GLU A 17 -3.00 -1.93 12.58
N LYS A 18 -2.87 -0.60 12.73
CA LYS A 18 -3.49 0.15 13.83
C LYS A 18 -4.93 0.59 13.56
N PHE A 19 -5.28 0.85 12.31
CA PHE A 19 -6.55 1.45 11.92
C PHE A 19 -7.11 0.78 10.64
N PRO A 20 -7.51 -0.49 10.71
CA PRO A 20 -7.94 -1.24 9.53
C PRO A 20 -9.25 -0.72 8.92
N GLU A 21 -10.14 -0.14 9.73
CA GLU A 21 -11.44 0.41 9.32
C GLU A 21 -11.39 1.80 8.69
N LEU A 22 -10.26 2.51 8.81
CA LEU A 22 -10.13 3.85 8.26
C LEU A 22 -9.93 3.82 6.75
N GLU A 23 -10.40 4.85 6.07
CA GLU A 23 -10.23 5.02 4.63
C GLU A 23 -9.01 5.89 4.33
N TRP A 24 -8.64 5.96 3.05
CA TRP A 24 -7.51 6.80 2.62
C TRP A 24 -7.67 8.26 3.06
N SER A 25 -8.89 8.80 2.98
CA SER A 25 -9.18 10.18 3.38
C SER A 25 -8.84 10.49 4.84
N ASP A 26 -8.96 9.49 5.72
CA ASP A 26 -8.71 9.63 7.15
C ASP A 26 -7.22 9.49 7.46
N ILE A 27 -6.52 8.63 6.73
CA ILE A 27 -5.10 8.30 6.95
C ILE A 27 -4.14 9.21 6.19
N GLU A 28 -4.54 9.77 5.04
CA GLU A 28 -3.70 10.65 4.24
C GLU A 28 -3.06 11.80 5.06
N PRO A 29 -3.80 12.56 5.89
CA PRO A 29 -3.23 13.64 6.69
C PRO A 29 -2.16 13.16 7.68
N VAL A 30 -2.34 11.95 8.24
CA VAL A 30 -1.40 11.33 9.18
C VAL A 30 -0.11 10.95 8.45
N LEU A 31 -0.21 10.27 7.31
CA LEU A 31 0.94 9.90 6.49
C LEU A 31 1.71 11.14 6.02
N ARG A 32 1.01 12.19 5.56
CA ARG A 32 1.63 13.45 5.16
C ARG A 32 2.43 14.08 6.30
N ARG A 33 1.85 14.11 7.50
CA ARG A 33 2.49 14.67 8.69
C ARG A 33 3.76 13.91 9.04
N LEU A 34 3.68 12.58 9.16
CA LEU A 34 4.81 11.71 9.46
C LEU A 34 5.95 11.87 8.43
N TRP A 35 5.61 11.94 7.15
CA TRP A 35 6.60 12.15 6.08
C TRP A 35 7.29 13.50 6.18
N THR A 36 6.51 14.55 6.45
CA THR A 36 7.00 15.94 6.55
C THR A 36 7.90 16.12 7.77
N GLU A 37 7.53 15.56 8.91
CA GLU A 37 8.31 15.62 10.16
C GLU A 37 9.64 14.85 10.04
N SER A 38 9.69 13.81 9.22
CA SER A 38 10.91 13.02 9.00
C SER A 38 11.93 13.71 8.06
N ALA A 39 11.66 14.95 7.63
CA ALA A 39 12.53 15.78 6.78
C ALA A 39 13.03 15.11 5.48
N HIS A 40 12.27 14.16 4.93
CA HIS A 40 12.65 13.43 3.72
C HIS A 40 12.36 14.23 2.43
N ALA A 41 13.29 14.15 1.48
CA ALA A 41 13.02 14.49 0.08
C ALA A 41 12.61 13.20 -0.65
N PRO A 42 11.65 13.19 -1.58
CA PRO A 42 10.94 14.34 -2.13
C PRO A 42 9.72 14.79 -1.29
N ARG A 43 9.15 15.95 -1.64
CA ARG A 43 7.94 16.51 -1.01
C ARG A 43 6.77 15.52 -1.08
N TRP A 44 5.87 15.58 -0.08
CA TRP A 44 4.66 14.73 -0.02
C TRP A 44 3.90 14.64 -1.35
N ASP A 45 3.67 15.77 -2.02
CA ASP A 45 2.92 15.80 -3.29
C ASP A 45 3.54 14.94 -4.40
N ARG A 46 4.85 14.66 -4.35
CA ARG A 46 5.54 13.79 -5.30
C ARG A 46 5.39 12.30 -4.98
N ILE A 47 5.09 11.95 -3.73
CA ILE A 47 4.96 10.56 -3.28
C ILE A 47 3.54 10.16 -2.93
N ARG A 48 2.61 11.14 -2.88
CA ARG A 48 1.20 10.93 -2.53
C ARG A 48 0.57 9.80 -3.33
N ASP A 49 0.72 9.82 -4.65
CA ASP A 49 0.16 8.79 -5.54
C ASP A 49 0.79 7.41 -5.32
N THR A 50 2.07 7.37 -4.95
CA THR A 50 2.74 6.12 -4.57
C THR A 50 2.17 5.61 -3.26
N ALA A 51 2.08 6.44 -2.21
CA ALA A 51 1.49 6.07 -0.93
C ALA A 51 0.04 5.59 -1.09
N TYR A 52 -0.78 6.29 -1.88
CA TYR A 52 -2.16 5.91 -2.19
C TYR A 52 -2.24 4.52 -2.85
N ARG A 53 -1.45 4.27 -3.91
CA ARG A 53 -1.44 2.96 -4.57
C ARG A 53 -1.08 1.83 -3.62
N ARG A 54 -0.18 2.07 -2.67
CA ARG A 54 0.22 1.05 -1.68
C ARG A 54 -0.82 0.83 -0.61
N TRP A 55 -1.47 1.89 -0.16
CA TRP A 55 -2.63 1.81 0.71
C TRP A 55 -3.78 0.98 0.09
N CYS A 56 -4.07 1.22 -1.19
CA CYS A 56 -5.06 0.44 -1.95
C CYS A 56 -4.61 -1.02 -2.09
N ARG A 57 -3.35 -1.27 -2.46
CA ARG A 57 -2.83 -2.64 -2.58
C ARG A 57 -2.92 -3.42 -1.28
N ALA A 58 -2.61 -2.77 -0.15
CA ALA A 58 -2.76 -3.37 1.17
C ALA A 58 -4.23 -3.71 1.48
N ASN A 59 -5.20 -2.94 0.97
CA ASN A 59 -6.64 -3.25 1.09
C ASN A 59 -7.08 -4.37 0.14
N CYS A 60 -6.60 -4.36 -1.10
CA CYS A 60 -6.96 -5.37 -2.12
C CYS A 60 -6.42 -6.76 -1.76
N GLY A 61 -5.32 -6.84 -1.01
CA GLY A 61 -4.72 -8.10 -0.57
C GLY A 61 -5.49 -8.85 0.53
N SER A 62 -6.54 -8.26 1.11
CA SER A 62 -7.35 -8.90 2.15
C SER A 62 -8.59 -9.64 1.62
N ARG A 63 -9.02 -9.38 0.38
CA ARG A 63 -10.15 -10.07 -0.25
C ARG A 63 -9.71 -10.78 -1.52
N SER A 64 -9.61 -12.11 -1.40
CA SER A 64 -9.61 -13.05 -2.51
C SER A 64 -8.41 -12.94 -3.44
N GLN A 65 -7.36 -13.73 -3.18
CA GLN A 65 -6.69 -14.35 -4.31
C GLN A 65 -7.75 -15.16 -5.06
N PRO A 66 -8.02 -14.92 -6.35
CA PRO A 66 -8.51 -16.00 -7.17
C PRO A 66 -7.36 -16.99 -7.21
N VAL A 67 -7.46 -18.04 -6.40
CA VAL A 67 -6.68 -19.24 -6.61
C VAL A 67 -7.05 -19.70 -8.02
N MET A 68 -6.18 -19.44 -9.00
CA MET A 68 -6.24 -20.15 -10.28
C MET A 68 -5.82 -21.59 -10.01
N THR A 69 -6.67 -22.35 -9.31
CA THR A 69 -6.66 -23.81 -9.33
C THR A 69 -7.59 -24.23 -10.45
N ALA A 70 -7.07 -24.25 -11.66
CA ALA A 70 -7.48 -25.18 -12.69
C ALA A 70 -6.40 -25.17 -13.77
N SER A 71 -5.39 -26.01 -13.60
CA SER A 71 -4.62 -26.52 -14.73
C SER A 71 -5.63 -27.16 -15.71
N PRO A 72 -5.68 -26.77 -16.99
CA PRO A 72 -6.44 -27.53 -17.95
C PRO A 72 -5.75 -28.89 -18.13
N SER A 73 -6.45 -29.96 -17.76
CA SER A 73 -6.08 -31.31 -18.17
C SER A 73 -5.94 -31.33 -19.69
N LEU A 74 -4.72 -31.42 -20.18
CA LEU A 74 -4.43 -31.82 -21.55
C LEU A 74 -4.66 -33.33 -21.64
N ALA A 75 -5.92 -33.73 -21.86
CA ALA A 75 -6.22 -34.98 -22.50
C ALA A 75 -6.09 -34.77 -24.02
N LEU A 76 -4.93 -35.16 -24.56
CA LEU A 76 -4.72 -35.33 -26.00
C LEU A 76 -4.11 -36.71 -26.20
N HIS A 77 -4.95 -37.60 -26.73
CA HIS A 77 -4.69 -38.83 -27.48
C HIS A 77 -3.81 -39.93 -26.90
#